data_AF-A0A5C5VWA8-F1
#
_entry.id   AF-A0A5C5VWA8-F1
#
_cell.length_a   1.000
_cell.length_b   1.000
_cell.length_c   1.000
_cell.angle_alpha   90.00
_cell.angle_beta   90.00
_cell.angle_gamma   90.00
#
_symmetry.space_group_name_H-M   'P 1'
#
loop_
_entity.id
_entity.type
_entity.pdbx_description
1 polymer ?
#
loop_
_entity_poly.entity_id
_entity_poly.type
_entity_poly.pdbx_seq_one_letter_code
_entity_poly.pdbx_strand_id
1 'polypeptide(L)'
;MSELPIVESCDDCGACCSVVPVPPFVMQDGIHEAVKKDVPDDLLQEVLAVWDLRLYLPPDFCMWFDVDRKVCRHYEYRPQACRNFELNSPACHATRDMLKIDGAP
;
A
#
# COMPACT_ATOMS: atom_id res chain seq x y z
N MET A 1 -18.87 -18.85 13.33
CA MET A 1 -17.87 -17.94 12.74
C MET A 1 -17.47 -18.56 11.42
N SER A 2 -17.75 -17.92 10.30
CA SER A 2 -17.23 -18.36 9.00
C SER A 2 -15.72 -18.22 9.01
N GLU A 3 -15.01 -19.26 8.57
CA GLU A 3 -13.56 -19.21 8.41
C GLU A 3 -13.23 -18.27 7.24
N LEU A 4 -12.23 -17.40 7.42
CA LEU A 4 -11.76 -16.48 6.38
C LEU A 4 -10.98 -17.28 5.33
N PRO A 5 -11.04 -16.90 4.04
CA PRO A 5 -10.29 -17.58 2.99
C PRO A 5 -8.79 -17.49 3.27
N ILE A 6 -8.05 -18.59 3.16
CA ILE A 6 -6.58 -18.58 3.29
C ILE A 6 -5.97 -18.01 2.01
N VAL A 7 -5.20 -16.93 2.14
CA VAL A 7 -4.47 -16.30 1.03
C VAL A 7 -3.04 -16.84 1.02
N GLU A 8 -2.64 -17.47 -0.09
CA GLU A 8 -1.33 -18.13 -0.22
C GLU A 8 -0.23 -17.21 -0.76
N SER A 9 -0.58 -16.11 -1.44
CA SER A 9 0.38 -15.13 -1.95
C SER A 9 -0.21 -13.71 -2.03
N CYS A 10 0.68 -12.72 -2.11
CA CYS A 10 0.30 -11.33 -2.39
C CYS A 10 0.15 -11.04 -3.90
N ASP A 11 0.33 -12.05 -4.75
CA ASP A 11 0.33 -11.88 -6.20
C ASP A 11 -1.10 -11.62 -6.72
N ASP A 12 -1.20 -10.75 -7.72
CA ASP A 12 -2.46 -10.43 -8.43
C ASP A 12 -3.64 -9.98 -7.54
N CYS A 13 -3.39 -9.47 -6.33
CA CYS A 13 -4.47 -8.94 -5.48
C CYS A 13 -4.51 -7.41 -5.42
N GLY A 14 -3.34 -6.76 -5.35
CA GLY A 14 -3.25 -5.30 -5.21
C GLY A 14 -3.93 -4.70 -3.97
N ALA A 15 -4.48 -5.52 -3.06
CA ALA A 15 -5.46 -5.09 -2.07
C ALA A 15 -5.00 -3.90 -1.22
N CYS A 16 -3.76 -3.95 -0.71
CA CYS A 16 -3.20 -2.86 0.10
C CYS A 16 -2.93 -1.58 -0.72
N CYS A 17 -2.57 -1.71 -2.00
CA CYS A 17 -2.31 -0.57 -2.87
C CYS A 17 -3.60 0.06 -3.39
N SER A 18 -4.72 -0.68 -3.37
CA SER A 18 -5.99 -0.21 -3.91
C SER A 18 -6.75 0.78 -3.03
N VAL A 19 -6.27 1.02 -1.81
CA VAL A 19 -6.99 1.78 -0.77
C VAL A 19 -6.15 2.88 -0.12
N VAL A 20 -4.91 3.05 -0.57
CA VAL A 20 -3.97 4.06 -0.05
C VAL A 20 -3.48 4.89 -1.23
N PRO A 21 -3.93 6.14 -1.41
CA PRO A 21 -3.67 6.90 -2.64
C PRO A 21 -2.19 7.26 -2.83
N VAL A 22 -1.40 7.19 -1.76
CA VAL A 22 0.04 7.46 -1.79
C VAL A 22 0.79 6.45 -0.90
N PRO A 23 2.09 6.21 -1.14
CA PRO A 23 2.90 5.41 -0.23
C PRO A 23 2.85 6.01 1.19
N PRO A 24 2.41 5.25 2.21
CA PRO A 24 2.22 5.74 3.57
C PRO A 24 3.56 5.87 4.32
N PHE A 25 4.48 6.67 3.79
CA PHE A 25 5.70 7.07 4.47
C PHE A 25 5.36 7.91 5.71
N VAL A 26 6.22 7.80 6.73
CA VAL A 26 6.08 8.53 7.99
C VAL A 26 7.35 9.34 8.31
N MET A 27 7.25 10.29 9.23
CA MET A 27 8.42 10.89 9.86
C MET A 27 8.94 9.94 10.93
N GLN A 28 10.23 9.65 10.92
CA GLN A 28 10.92 8.85 11.93
C GLN A 28 12.11 9.64 12.42
N ASP A 29 12.15 9.97 13.72
CA ASP A 29 13.24 10.77 14.33
C ASP A 29 13.50 12.10 13.61
N GLY A 30 12.42 12.76 13.15
CA GLY A 30 12.51 14.03 12.41
C GLY A 30 12.97 13.90 10.96
N ILE A 31 13.18 12.68 10.44
CA ILE A 31 13.58 12.43 9.06
C ILE A 31 12.45 11.71 8.32
N HIS A 32 12.16 12.14 7.10
CA HIS A 32 11.19 11.48 6.25
C HIS A 32 11.65 10.05 5.90
N GLU A 33 10.80 9.05 6.12
CA GLU A 33 11.17 7.63 5.96
C GLU A 33 11.70 7.31 4.55
N ALA A 34 11.15 7.91 3.50
CA ALA A 34 11.67 7.73 2.13
C ALA A 34 13.14 8.15 2.00
N VAL A 35 13.58 9.19 2.72
CA VAL A 35 14.99 9.61 2.75
C VAL A 35 15.83 8.57 3.48
N LYS A 36 15.37 8.07 4.64
CA LYS A 36 16.05 7.00 5.39
C LYS A 36 16.18 5.69 4.60
N LYS A 37 15.31 5.46 3.62
CA LYS A 37 15.28 4.27 2.77
C LYS A 37 16.02 4.45 1.45
N ASP A 38 16.73 5.56 1.27
CA ASP A 38 17.47 5.87 0.04
C ASP A 38 16.59 5.74 -1.22
N VAL A 39 15.34 6.22 -1.13
CA VAL A 39 14.43 6.26 -2.28
C VAL A 39 15.04 7.20 -3.34
N PRO A 40 15.14 6.76 -4.62
CA PRO A 40 15.66 7.59 -5.71
C PRO A 40 15.02 8.97 -5.79
N ASP A 41 15.81 9.98 -6.18
CA ASP A 41 15.39 11.38 -6.14
C ASP A 41 14.09 11.66 -6.89
N ASP A 42 13.89 11.05 -8.06
CA ASP A 42 12.68 11.18 -8.86
C ASP A 42 11.44 10.66 -8.11
N LEU A 43 11.53 9.47 -7.52
CA LEU A 43 10.46 8.89 -6.70
C LEU A 43 10.24 9.66 -5.39
N LEU A 44 11.32 10.20 -4.80
CA LEU A 44 11.23 11.05 -3.62
C LEU A 44 10.48 12.34 -3.95
N GLN A 45 10.73 12.96 -5.11
CA GLN A 45 9.98 14.15 -5.54
C GLN A 45 8.49 13.85 -5.72
N GLU A 46 8.11 12.70 -6.29
CA GLU A 46 6.69 12.29 -6.40
C GLU A 46 6.01 12.24 -5.02
N VAL A 47 6.69 11.63 -4.04
CA VAL A 47 6.17 11.49 -2.67
C VAL A 47 6.07 12.85 -1.97
N LEU A 48 7.10 13.69 -2.09
CA LEU A 48 7.15 14.99 -1.44
C LEU A 48 6.15 15.98 -2.05
N ALA A 49 5.87 15.89 -3.35
CA ALA A 49 4.91 16.76 -4.05
C ALA A 49 3.49 16.69 -3.46
N VAL A 50 3.13 15.58 -2.83
CA VAL A 50 1.81 15.35 -2.23
C VAL A 50 1.85 15.27 -0.70
N TRP A 51 3.01 15.46 -0.08
CA TRP A 51 3.21 15.19 1.34
C TRP A 51 2.22 15.92 2.24
N ASP A 52 2.05 17.22 2.06
CA ASP A 52 1.16 18.04 2.91
C ASP A 52 -0.33 17.74 2.68
N LEU A 53 -0.67 17.15 1.53
CA LEU A 53 -2.04 16.83 1.15
C LEU A 53 -2.42 15.37 1.43
N ARG A 54 -1.44 14.49 1.70
CA ARG A 54 -1.63 13.03 1.74
C ARG A 54 -2.75 12.53 2.64
N LEU A 55 -3.03 13.23 3.74
CA LEU A 55 -4.08 12.89 4.70
C LEU A 55 -5.49 13.34 4.26
N TYR A 56 -5.56 14.22 3.26
CA TYR A 56 -6.78 14.79 2.70
C TYR A 56 -7.14 14.21 1.34
N LEU A 57 -6.26 13.39 0.74
CA LEU A 57 -6.54 12.72 -0.52
C LEU A 57 -7.70 11.73 -0.33
N PRO A 58 -8.65 11.68 -1.29
CA PRO A 58 -9.70 10.68 -1.24
C PRO A 58 -9.08 9.27 -1.33
N PRO A 59 -9.75 8.24 -0.79
CA PRO A 59 -9.36 6.86 -1.03
C PRO A 59 -9.32 6.58 -2.54
N ASP A 60 -8.15 6.19 -3.03
CA ASP A 60 -7.90 5.84 -4.42
C ASP A 60 -6.69 4.88 -4.47
N PHE A 61 -6.38 4.39 -5.66
CA PHE A 61 -5.19 3.61 -5.94
C PHE A 61 -3.92 4.39 -5.61
N CYS A 62 -2.97 3.70 -4.99
CA CYS A 62 -1.65 4.25 -4.74
C CYS A 62 -1.01 4.73 -6.04
N MET A 63 -0.40 5.91 -6.02
CA MET A 63 0.37 6.40 -7.17
C MET A 63 1.40 5.39 -7.67
N TRP A 64 1.92 4.49 -6.82
CA TRP A 64 2.88 3.44 -7.17
C TRP A 64 2.23 2.10 -7.55
N PHE A 65 0.90 2.03 -7.64
CA PHE A 65 0.18 0.83 -8.03
C PHE A 65 0.17 0.65 -9.55
N ASP A 66 0.59 -0.51 -10.02
CA ASP A 66 0.34 -0.99 -11.38
C ASP A 66 -1.00 -1.72 -11.37
N VAL A 67 -2.04 -1.08 -11.90
CA VAL A 67 -3.42 -1.60 -11.88
C VAL A 67 -3.57 -2.83 -12.76
N ASP A 68 -2.88 -2.87 -13.91
CA ASP A 68 -2.99 -3.96 -14.87
C ASP A 68 -2.34 -5.24 -14.35
N ARG A 69 -1.16 -5.09 -13.73
CA ARG A 69 -0.41 -6.22 -13.15
C ARG A 69 -0.75 -6.48 -11.70
N LYS A 70 -1.53 -5.59 -11.07
CA LYS A 70 -1.90 -5.57 -9.65
C LYS A 70 -0.71 -5.72 -8.70
N VAL A 71 0.38 -5.00 -8.98
CA VAL A 71 1.61 -5.00 -8.16
C VAL A 71 2.07 -3.58 -7.85
N CYS A 72 2.90 -3.42 -6.82
CA CYS A 72 3.59 -2.15 -6.56
C CYS A 72 4.79 -2.02 -7.52
N ARG A 73 4.89 -0.89 -8.24
CA ARG A 73 5.99 -0.59 -9.17
C ARG A 73 7.34 -0.42 -8.47
N HIS A 74 7.33 -0.05 -7.19
CA HIS A 74 8.52 0.29 -6.39
C HIS A 74 8.57 -0.56 -5.12
N TYR A 75 8.45 -1.88 -5.27
CA TYR A 75 8.29 -2.83 -4.15
C TYR A 75 9.44 -2.76 -3.11
N GLU A 76 10.67 -2.55 -3.57
CA GLU A 76 11.86 -2.44 -2.72
C GLU A 76 11.83 -1.19 -1.82
N TYR A 77 11.22 -0.11 -2.31
CA TYR A 77 11.13 1.18 -1.63
C TYR A 77 9.89 1.34 -0.75
N ARG A 78 9.08 0.27 -0.60
CA ARG A 78 7.86 0.34 0.21
C ARG A 78 8.13 0.82 1.64
N PRO A 79 7.31 1.75 2.17
CA PRO A 79 7.37 2.16 3.56
C PRO A 79 7.07 0.98 4.49
N GLN A 80 7.47 1.10 5.74
CA GLN A 80 7.28 0.07 6.74
C GLN A 80 5.80 -0.26 6.94
N ALA A 81 4.90 0.73 6.86
CA ALA A 81 3.46 0.50 6.92
C ALA A 81 2.97 -0.47 5.81
N CYS A 82 3.48 -0.35 4.58
CA CYS A 82 3.16 -1.29 3.49
C CYS A 82 3.75 -2.69 3.71
N ARG A 83 4.85 -2.81 4.47
CA ARG A 83 5.49 -4.09 4.80
C ARG A 83 4.79 -4.79 5.98
N ASN A 84 4.25 -4.01 6.91
CA ASN A 84 3.48 -4.50 8.05
C ASN A 84 2.07 -4.97 7.66
N PHE A 85 1.61 -4.68 6.44
CA PHE A 85 0.39 -5.25 5.90
C PHE A 85 0.63 -6.73 5.55
N GLU A 86 0.58 -7.58 6.58
CA GLU A 86 0.90 -9.00 6.47
C GLU A 86 -0.21 -9.78 5.76
N LEU A 87 0.21 -10.79 5.00
CA LEU A 87 -0.67 -11.79 4.39
C LEU A 87 -1.49 -12.49 5.48
N ASN A 88 -2.78 -12.74 5.23
CA ASN A 88 -3.74 -13.31 6.18
C ASN A 88 -3.96 -12.51 7.48
N SER A 89 -3.47 -11.28 7.57
CA SER A 89 -3.82 -10.40 8.70
C SER A 89 -5.31 -10.02 8.63
N PRO A 90 -5.94 -9.63 9.77
CA PRO A 90 -7.29 -9.09 9.75
C PRO A 90 -7.47 -7.92 8.77
N ALA A 91 -6.45 -7.06 8.64
CA ALA A 91 -6.45 -5.94 7.68
C ALA A 91 -6.44 -6.44 6.23
N CYS A 92 -5.69 -7.52 5.93
CA CYS A 92 -5.69 -8.16 4.63
C CYS A 92 -7.09 -8.66 4.25
N HIS A 93 -7.72 -9.48 5.10
CA HIS A 93 -9.06 -10.00 4.83
C HIS A 93 -10.11 -8.89 4.74
N ALA A 94 -10.09 -7.92 5.66
CA ALA A 94 -11.04 -6.80 5.63
C ALA A 94 -10.93 -5.97 4.34
N THR A 95 -9.70 -5.75 3.86
CA THR A 95 -9.48 -5.01 2.61
C THR A 95 -9.92 -5.81 1.39
N ARG A 96 -9.63 -7.12 1.34
CA ARG A 96 -10.07 -8.01 0.26
C ARG A 96 -11.59 -8.13 0.18
N ASP A 97 -12.26 -8.21 1.33
CA ASP A 97 -13.73 -8.23 1.44
C ASP A 97 -14.34 -6.91 0.95
N MET A 98 -13.82 -5.77 1.44
CA MET A 98 -14.26 -4.44 0.99
C MET A 98 -14.13 -4.27 -0.53
N LEU A 99 -13.04 -4.78 -1.11
CA LEU A 99 -12.76 -4.74 -2.55
C LEU A 99 -13.42 -5.88 -3.34
N LYS A 100 -14.10 -6.81 -2.67
CA LYS A 100 -14.74 -8.00 -3.26
C LYS A 100 -13.77 -8.87 -4.09
N ILE A 101 -12.51 -8.98 -3.65
CA ILE A 101 -11.46 -9.73 -4.36
C ILE A 101 -11.69 -11.24 -4.28
N ASP A 102 -12.14 -11.74 -3.13
CA ASP A 102 -12.29 -13.19 -2.90
C ASP A 102 -13.58 -13.78 -3.51
N GLY A 103 -14.36 -12.95 -4.21
CA GLY A 103 -15.76 -13.23 -4.50
C GLY A 103 -16.57 -13.18 -3.20
N ALA A 104 -17.72 -12.49 -3.20
CA ALA A 104 -18.69 -12.76 -2.14
C ALA A 104 -19.07 -14.25 -2.20
N PRO A 105 -19.41 -14.89 -1.07
CA PRO A 105 -20.08 -16.19 -1.14
C PRO A 105 -21.34 -16.14 -2.02
#